data_AF-A0A933F066-F1
#
_entry.id   AF-A0A933F066-F1
#
_cell.length_a   1.000
_cell.length_b   1.000
_cell.length_c   1.000
_cell.angle_alpha   90.00
_cell.angle_beta   90.00
_cell.angle_gamma   90.00
#
_symmetry.space_group_name_H-M   'P 1'
#
loop_
_entity.id
_entity.type
_entity.pdbx_description
1 polymer ?
#
loop_
_entity_poly.entity_id
_entity_poly.type
_entity_poly.pdbx_seq_one_letter_code
_entity_poly.pdbx_strand_id
1 'polypeptide(L)'
;MDWHRRVERLAVFTVSYNLIEGLASVIFGVRAESVALAGFGADSFIEVGSALVVLWRLRGRHEDREARAIKAIGYLFLLLAALTSLGSGLQLWRHSPPDTTLPGCIISLASLSFMFWLWRAKLDAGRALKSPTVLGDAACSLACIKLSVVLLVGSMVYMVAPALWWADSAAALILCALIAREGFEMLREEGSCCCPEAPGP
;
A
#
# COMPACT_ATOMS: atom_id res chain seq x y z
N MET A 1 -0.68 -28.52 2.22
CA MET A 1 0.30 -27.45 2.53
C MET A 1 -0.21 -26.67 3.71
N ASP A 2 0.65 -26.38 4.68
CA ASP A 2 0.27 -25.59 5.86
C ASP A 2 0.25 -24.10 5.48
N TRP A 3 -0.93 -23.60 5.13
CA TRP A 3 -1.12 -22.21 4.70
C TRP A 3 -0.85 -21.21 5.82
N HIS A 4 -1.01 -21.59 7.09
CA HIS A 4 -0.69 -20.70 8.22
C HIS A 4 0.80 -20.38 8.28
N ARG A 5 1.67 -21.40 8.17
CA ARG A 5 3.13 -21.20 8.11
C ARG A 5 3.56 -20.37 6.90
N ARG A 6 2.84 -20.50 5.77
CA ARG A 6 3.11 -19.69 4.59
C ARG A 6 2.79 -18.21 4.83
N VAL A 7 1.64 -17.89 5.39
CA VAL A 7 1.29 -16.50 5.72
C VAL A 7 2.24 -15.93 6.76
N GLU A 8 2.59 -16.69 7.79
CA GLU A 8 3.54 -16.24 8.79
C GLU A 8 4.91 -15.91 8.17
N ARG A 9 5.44 -16.81 7.32
CA ARG A 9 6.68 -16.55 6.59
C ARG A 9 6.58 -15.34 5.67
N LEU A 10 5.46 -15.20 4.96
CA LEU A 10 5.23 -14.10 4.05
C LEU A 10 5.16 -12.77 4.79
N ALA A 11 4.49 -12.72 5.95
CA ALA A 11 4.40 -11.54 6.77
C ALA A 11 5.75 -11.17 7.42
N VAL A 12 6.51 -12.14 7.95
CA VAL A 12 7.88 -11.89 8.45
C VAL A 12 8.79 -11.37 7.34
N PHE A 13 8.69 -11.94 6.15
CA PHE A 13 9.44 -11.49 4.99
C PHE A 13 9.03 -10.08 4.56
N THR A 14 7.73 -9.79 4.51
CA THR A 14 7.18 -8.46 4.19
C THR A 14 7.69 -7.41 5.17
N VAL A 15 7.68 -7.70 6.49
CA VAL A 15 8.23 -6.81 7.52
C VAL A 15 9.72 -6.57 7.29
N SER A 16 10.50 -7.62 7.08
CA SER A 16 11.96 -7.51 6.95
C SER A 16 12.35 -6.72 5.71
N TYR A 17 11.74 -7.04 4.57
CA TYR A 17 12.03 -6.39 3.29
C TYR A 17 11.57 -4.93 3.27
N ASN A 18 10.31 -4.65 3.62
CA ASN A 18 9.79 -3.29 3.59
C ASN A 18 10.43 -2.39 4.65
N LEU A 19 10.92 -2.94 5.77
CA LEU A 19 11.68 -2.13 6.72
C LEU A 19 13.01 -1.65 6.10
N ILE A 20 13.72 -2.54 5.39
CA ILE A 20 14.96 -2.18 4.70
C ILE A 20 14.69 -1.18 3.57
N GLU A 21 13.70 -1.48 2.72
CA GLU A 21 13.30 -0.58 1.63
C GLU A 21 12.85 0.78 2.17
N GLY A 22 11.97 0.81 3.17
CA GLY A 22 11.45 2.03 3.75
C GLY A 22 12.54 2.92 4.35
N LEU A 23 13.47 2.33 5.12
CA LEU A 23 14.61 3.09 5.67
C LEU A 23 15.52 3.62 4.55
N ALA A 24 15.85 2.78 3.56
CA ALA A 24 16.69 3.20 2.44
C ALA A 24 16.01 4.34 1.66
N SER A 25 14.74 4.18 1.32
CA SER A 25 13.93 5.17 0.58
C SER A 25 13.82 6.49 1.32
N VAL A 26 13.61 6.51 2.64
CA VAL A 26 13.64 7.75 3.43
C VAL A 26 15.02 8.39 3.43
N ILE A 27 16.09 7.63 3.66
CA ILE A 27 17.46 8.17 3.70
C ILE A 27 17.86 8.78 2.36
N PHE A 28 17.60 8.07 1.26
CA PHE A 28 17.89 8.58 -0.08
C PHE A 28 16.95 9.71 -0.49
N GLY A 29 15.67 9.63 -0.12
CA GLY A 29 14.67 10.67 -0.39
C GLY A 29 15.02 12.00 0.26
N VAL A 30 15.42 12.00 1.54
CA VAL A 30 15.86 13.22 2.24
C VAL A 30 17.14 13.78 1.62
N ARG A 31 18.11 12.93 1.28
CA ARG A 31 19.38 13.39 0.68
C ARG A 31 19.23 13.93 -0.74
N ALA A 32 18.28 13.39 -1.49
CA ALA A 32 18.00 13.79 -2.88
C ALA A 32 16.88 14.84 -2.98
N GLU A 33 16.32 15.29 -1.85
CA GLU A 33 15.12 16.15 -1.79
C GLU A 33 13.94 15.60 -2.64
N SER A 34 13.86 14.27 -2.77
CA SER A 34 12.91 13.58 -3.63
C SER A 34 11.65 13.20 -2.86
N VAL A 35 10.54 13.82 -3.25
CA VAL A 35 9.19 13.53 -2.73
C VAL A 35 8.77 12.10 -3.10
N ALA A 36 9.15 11.61 -4.28
CA ALA A 36 8.81 10.27 -4.75
C ALA A 36 9.44 9.18 -3.88
N LEU A 37 10.75 9.29 -3.60
CA LEU A 37 11.46 8.37 -2.71
C LEU A 37 10.92 8.42 -1.27
N ALA A 38 10.57 9.61 -0.76
CA ALA A 38 9.93 9.74 0.53
C ALA A 38 8.55 9.04 0.57
N GLY A 39 7.78 9.13 -0.53
CA GLY A 39 6.50 8.43 -0.72
C GLY A 39 6.64 6.91 -0.65
N PHE A 40 7.60 6.33 -1.39
CA PHE A 40 7.92 4.90 -1.28
C PHE A 40 8.26 4.48 0.15
N GLY A 41 8.99 5.33 0.88
CA GLY A 41 9.28 5.11 2.29
C GLY A 41 8.02 4.99 3.15
N ALA A 42 7.05 5.90 2.97
CA ALA A 42 5.78 5.88 3.68
C ALA A 42 4.96 4.63 3.35
N ASP A 43 4.87 4.26 2.07
CA ASP A 43 4.18 3.04 1.62
C ASP A 43 4.77 1.78 2.26
N SER A 44 6.10 1.67 2.32
CA SER A 44 6.78 0.56 2.99
C SER A 44 6.45 0.47 4.49
N PHE A 45 6.37 1.59 5.21
CA PHE A 45 6.00 1.55 6.62
C PHE A 45 4.55 1.11 6.86
N ILE A 46 3.64 1.47 5.95
CA ILE A 46 2.25 1.00 5.98
C ILE A 46 2.20 -0.53 5.77
N GLU A 47 2.95 -1.05 4.80
CA GLU A 47 3.11 -2.50 4.54
C GLU A 47 3.70 -3.25 5.74
N VAL A 48 4.69 -2.68 6.42
CA VAL A 48 5.22 -3.24 7.67
C VAL A 48 4.12 -3.29 8.73
N GLY A 49 3.33 -2.22 8.86
CA GLY A 49 2.20 -2.14 9.78
C GLY A 49 1.17 -3.24 9.53
N SER A 50 0.73 -3.43 8.29
CA SER A 50 -0.29 -4.41 7.94
C SER A 50 0.22 -5.85 8.14
N ALA A 51 1.46 -6.13 7.79
CA ALA A 51 2.09 -7.42 8.02
C ALA A 51 2.26 -7.75 9.53
N LEU A 52 2.58 -6.75 10.36
CA LEU A 52 2.62 -6.91 11.81
C LEU A 52 1.24 -7.21 12.39
N VAL A 53 0.18 -6.57 11.88
CA VAL A 53 -1.21 -6.86 12.26
C VAL A 53 -1.57 -8.32 11.93
N VAL A 54 -1.17 -8.82 10.74
CA VAL A 54 -1.36 -10.23 10.37
C VAL A 54 -0.63 -11.16 11.34
N LEU A 55 0.64 -10.89 11.67
CA LEU A 55 1.40 -11.70 12.62
C LEU A 55 0.78 -11.71 14.02
N TRP A 56 0.32 -10.54 14.49
CA TRP A 56 -0.37 -10.41 15.76
C TRP A 56 -1.68 -11.21 15.80
N ARG A 57 -2.45 -11.16 14.72
CA ARG A 57 -3.69 -11.94 14.55
C ARG A 57 -3.40 -13.43 14.57
N LEU A 58 -2.39 -13.90 13.83
CA LEU A 58 -2.04 -15.33 13.75
C LEU A 58 -1.57 -15.94 15.07
N ARG A 59 -1.02 -15.14 16.00
CA ARG A 59 -0.55 -15.59 17.31
C ARG A 59 -1.65 -15.83 18.35
N GLY A 60 -2.91 -15.52 18.08
CA GLY A 60 -4.02 -15.70 19.03
C GLY A 60 -5.25 -16.33 18.41
N ARG A 61 -6.09 -16.96 19.25
CA ARG A 61 -7.29 -17.71 18.83
C ARG A 61 -8.62 -17.02 19.14
N HIS A 62 -8.61 -15.79 19.67
CA HIS A 62 -9.84 -15.10 20.04
C HIS A 62 -10.51 -14.45 18.82
N GLU A 63 -11.83 -14.63 18.70
CA GLU A 63 -12.66 -14.08 17.61
C GLU A 63 -12.55 -12.55 17.53
N ASP A 64 -12.45 -11.86 18.68
CA ASP A 64 -12.26 -10.39 18.75
C ASP A 64 -10.95 -9.88 18.12
N ARG A 65 -9.99 -10.77 17.82
CA ARG A 65 -8.74 -10.35 17.16
C ARG A 65 -8.92 -10.12 15.68
N GLU A 66 -9.82 -10.83 15.02
CA GLU A 66 -10.08 -10.63 13.59
C GLU A 66 -10.61 -9.20 13.37
N ALA A 67 -11.64 -8.84 14.14
CA ALA A 67 -12.30 -7.54 14.03
C ALA A 67 -11.34 -6.39 14.35
N ARG A 68 -10.54 -6.52 15.42
CA ARG A 68 -9.46 -5.57 15.75
C ARG A 68 -8.38 -5.49 14.68
N ALA A 69 -8.02 -6.60 14.04
CA ALA A 69 -7.02 -6.61 12.99
C ALA A 69 -7.53 -5.91 11.72
N ILE A 70 -8.78 -6.17 11.33
CA ILE A 70 -9.44 -5.45 10.22
C ILE A 70 -9.48 -3.95 10.51
N LYS A 71 -9.87 -3.54 11.72
CA LYS A 71 -9.84 -2.12 12.10
C LYS A 71 -8.46 -1.51 12.03
N ALA A 72 -7.44 -2.23 12.51
CA ALA A 72 -6.06 -1.77 12.42
C ALA A 72 -5.63 -1.58 10.95
N ILE A 73 -6.00 -2.50 10.06
CA ILE A 73 -5.79 -2.35 8.61
C ILE A 73 -6.58 -1.16 8.06
N GLY A 74 -7.83 -0.96 8.46
CA GLY A 74 -8.63 0.20 8.07
C GLY A 74 -7.97 1.52 8.46
N TYR A 75 -7.41 1.63 9.68
CA TYR A 75 -6.63 2.80 10.09
C TYR A 75 -5.36 2.99 9.26
N LEU A 76 -4.69 1.91 8.85
CA LEU A 76 -3.54 1.98 7.96
C LEU A 76 -3.92 2.48 6.56
N PHE A 77 -5.08 2.07 6.02
CA PHE A 77 -5.63 2.60 4.77
C PHE A 77 -5.91 4.10 4.86
N LEU A 78 -6.53 4.55 5.95
CA LEU A 78 -6.78 5.97 6.18
C LEU A 78 -5.48 6.77 6.32
N LEU A 79 -4.48 6.21 7.00
CA LEU A 79 -3.17 6.82 7.15
C LEU A 79 -2.45 6.93 5.81
N LEU A 80 -2.45 5.85 5.01
CA LEU A 80 -1.92 5.84 3.65
C LEU A 80 -2.58 6.92 2.80
N ALA A 81 -3.91 6.95 2.75
CA ALA A 81 -4.67 7.94 1.99
C ALA A 81 -4.36 9.38 2.44
N ALA A 82 -4.24 9.62 3.75
CA ALA A 82 -3.93 10.95 4.28
C ALA A 82 -2.51 11.41 3.93
N LEU A 83 -1.51 10.55 4.13
CA LEU A 83 -0.11 10.86 3.82
C LEU A 83 0.08 11.13 2.33
N THR A 84 -0.46 10.27 1.48
CA THR A 84 -0.35 10.41 0.02
C THR A 84 -1.14 11.62 -0.48
N SER A 85 -2.34 11.88 0.07
CA SER A 85 -3.09 13.10 -0.28
C SER A 85 -2.33 14.38 0.09
N LEU A 86 -1.68 14.40 1.25
CA LEU A 86 -0.87 15.53 1.67
C LEU A 86 0.33 15.73 0.72
N GLY A 87 1.01 14.64 0.36
CA GLY A 87 2.12 14.65 -0.60
C GLY A 87 1.71 15.18 -1.97
N SER A 88 0.68 14.58 -2.59
CA SER A 88 0.17 15.00 -3.90
C SER A 88 -0.42 16.41 -3.88
N GLY A 89 -1.11 16.80 -2.80
CA GLY A 89 -1.63 18.15 -2.63
C GLY A 89 -0.52 19.20 -2.53
N LEU A 90 0.55 18.89 -1.79
CA LEU A 90 1.71 19.78 -1.68
C LEU A 90 2.44 19.92 -3.02
N GLN A 91 2.55 18.83 -3.79
CA GLN A 91 3.17 18.81 -5.11
C GLN A 91 2.40 19.70 -6.10
N LEU A 92 1.06 19.61 -6.11
CA LEU A 92 0.20 20.50 -6.89
C LEU A 92 0.33 21.95 -6.47
N TRP A 93 0.30 22.23 -5.15
CA TRP A 93 0.38 23.60 -4.65
C TRP A 93 1.72 24.26 -5.01
N ARG A 94 2.82 23.51 -4.91
CA ARG A 94 4.18 23.98 -5.25
C ARG A 94 4.51 23.95 -6.73
N HIS A 95 3.60 23.47 -7.57
CA HIS A 95 3.84 23.27 -9.02
C HIS A 95 5.10 22.43 -9.28
N SER A 96 5.34 21.42 -8.44
CA SER A 96 6.52 20.57 -8.53
C SER A 96 6.25 19.41 -9.49
N PRO A 97 7.02 19.24 -10.58
CA PRO A 97 6.81 18.14 -11.52
C PRO A 97 7.15 16.78 -10.87
N PRO A 98 6.63 15.67 -11.43
CA PRO A 98 7.02 14.33 -11.01
C PRO A 98 8.50 14.05 -11.24
N ASP A 99 9.05 13.18 -10.40
CA ASP A 99 10.45 12.80 -10.44
C ASP A 99 10.69 11.84 -11.62
N THR A 100 11.41 12.32 -12.65
CA THR A 100 11.59 11.59 -13.93
C THR A 100 13.01 11.03 -14.11
N THR A 101 13.76 10.95 -13.02
CA THR A 101 15.14 10.46 -13.09
C THR A 101 15.17 8.99 -13.55
N LEU A 102 16.05 8.69 -14.50
CA LEU A 102 16.20 7.33 -15.05
C LEU A 102 16.46 6.27 -13.95
N PRO A 103 17.31 6.53 -12.93
CA PRO A 103 17.44 5.62 -11.78
C PRO A 103 16.13 5.45 -11.00
N GLY A 104 15.36 6.53 -10.79
CA GLY A 104 14.07 6.48 -10.09
C GLY A 104 13.03 5.62 -10.82
N CYS A 105 12.97 5.69 -12.14
CA CYS A 105 12.11 4.83 -12.96
C CYS A 105 12.52 3.34 -12.85
N ILE A 106 13.81 3.03 -12.90
CA ILE A 106 14.32 1.66 -12.78
C ILE A 106 14.00 1.09 -11.40
N ILE A 107 14.25 1.86 -10.34
CA ILE A 107 13.96 1.44 -8.96
C ILE A 107 12.46 1.22 -8.76
N SER A 108 11.63 2.16 -9.23
CA SER A 108 10.17 2.04 -9.16
C SER A 108 9.67 0.78 -9.86
N LEU A 109 10.19 0.47 -11.05
CA LEU A 109 9.79 -0.72 -11.81
C LEU A 109 10.20 -2.03 -11.11
N ALA A 110 11.40 -2.04 -10.51
CA ALA A 110 11.88 -3.18 -9.73
C ALA A 110 11.04 -3.40 -8.47
N SER A 111 10.75 -2.33 -7.70
CA SER A 111 9.90 -2.39 -6.51
C SER A 111 8.47 -2.84 -6.87
N LEU A 112 7.86 -2.25 -7.92
CA LEU A 112 6.54 -2.67 -8.42
C LEU A 112 6.48 -4.16 -8.78
N SER A 113 7.51 -4.67 -9.45
CA SER A 113 7.58 -6.08 -9.85
C SER A 113 7.59 -7.00 -8.63
N PHE A 114 8.35 -6.61 -7.60
CA PHE A 114 8.45 -7.34 -6.35
C PHE A 114 7.16 -7.25 -5.50
N MET A 115 6.60 -6.05 -5.36
CA MET A 115 5.32 -5.84 -4.67
C MET A 115 4.18 -6.63 -5.32
N PHE A 116 4.15 -6.70 -6.64
CA PHE A 116 3.16 -7.48 -7.37
C PHE A 116 3.23 -8.98 -7.03
N TRP A 117 4.45 -9.52 -6.90
CA TRP A 117 4.65 -10.89 -6.43
C TRP A 117 4.16 -11.08 -4.99
N LEU A 118 4.48 -10.16 -4.07
CA LEU A 118 3.99 -10.18 -2.69
C LEU A 118 2.47 -10.15 -2.62
N TRP A 119 1.85 -9.21 -3.33
CA TRP A 119 0.39 -9.07 -3.39
C TRP A 119 -0.28 -10.37 -3.81
N ARG A 120 0.18 -11.01 -4.89
CA ARG A 120 -0.37 -12.30 -5.33
C ARG A 120 -0.22 -13.39 -4.28
N ALA A 121 0.96 -13.49 -3.67
CA ALA A 121 1.22 -14.48 -2.63
C ALA A 121 0.31 -14.29 -1.41
N LYS A 122 0.08 -13.03 -0.99
CA LYS A 122 -0.83 -12.69 0.12
C LYS A 122 -2.28 -13.00 -0.25
N LEU A 123 -2.70 -12.62 -1.46
CA LEU A 123 -4.06 -12.84 -1.95
C LEU A 123 -4.41 -14.33 -2.03
N ASP A 124 -3.51 -15.14 -2.59
CA ASP A 124 -3.71 -16.59 -2.69
C ASP A 124 -3.79 -17.24 -1.31
N ALA A 125 -2.91 -16.83 -0.39
CA ALA A 125 -2.90 -17.35 0.97
C ALA A 125 -4.13 -16.90 1.78
N GLY A 126 -4.58 -15.65 1.60
CA GLY A 126 -5.79 -15.11 2.24
C GLY A 126 -7.06 -15.82 1.77
N ARG A 127 -7.16 -16.12 0.46
CA ARG A 127 -8.27 -16.92 -0.10
C ARG A 127 -8.24 -18.36 0.40
N ALA A 128 -7.07 -18.99 0.44
CA ALA A 128 -6.92 -20.36 0.92
C ALA A 128 -7.28 -20.52 2.41
N LEU A 129 -6.93 -19.52 3.24
CA LEU A 129 -7.27 -19.50 4.67
C LEU A 129 -8.64 -18.92 4.98
N LYS A 130 -9.32 -18.32 4.00
CA LYS A 130 -10.56 -17.53 4.19
C LYS A 130 -10.41 -16.52 5.33
N SER A 131 -9.26 -15.84 5.42
CA SER A 131 -8.98 -14.88 6.50
C SER A 131 -9.16 -13.45 6.00
N PRO A 132 -10.18 -12.72 6.48
CA PRO A 132 -10.38 -11.31 6.18
C PRO A 132 -9.14 -10.46 6.45
N THR A 133 -8.42 -10.70 7.55
CA THR A 133 -7.19 -9.97 7.92
C THR A 133 -6.10 -10.11 6.86
N VAL A 134 -5.87 -11.34 6.36
CA VAL A 134 -4.84 -11.59 5.33
C VAL A 134 -5.26 -11.00 3.98
N LEU A 135 -6.57 -11.02 3.68
CA LEU A 135 -7.10 -10.34 2.49
C LEU A 135 -6.98 -8.82 2.59
N GLY A 136 -7.17 -8.24 3.78
CA GLY A 136 -6.95 -6.81 4.04
C GLY A 136 -5.48 -6.42 3.87
N ASP A 137 -4.55 -7.25 4.35
CA ASP A 137 -3.11 -7.04 4.11
C ASP A 137 -2.76 -7.13 2.61
N ALA A 138 -3.36 -8.07 1.87
CA ALA A 138 -3.21 -8.12 0.41
C ALA A 138 -3.79 -6.86 -0.28
N ALA A 139 -4.94 -6.36 0.19
CA ALA A 139 -5.54 -5.14 -0.35
C ALA A 139 -4.64 -3.91 -0.10
N CYS A 140 -3.94 -3.86 1.04
CA CYS A 140 -2.97 -2.81 1.33
C CYS A 140 -1.84 -2.79 0.29
N SER A 141 -1.29 -3.96 -0.04
CA SER A 141 -0.29 -4.09 -1.10
C SER A 141 -0.81 -3.66 -2.46
N LEU A 142 -2.07 -3.98 -2.76
CA LEU A 142 -2.69 -3.56 -4.00
C LEU A 142 -2.87 -2.04 -4.07
N ALA A 143 -3.23 -1.39 -2.96
CA ALA A 143 -3.34 0.07 -2.89
C ALA A 143 -2.00 0.75 -3.16
N CYS A 144 -0.92 0.27 -2.52
CA CYS A 144 0.44 0.78 -2.75
C CYS A 144 0.89 0.57 -4.21
N ILE A 145 0.60 -0.60 -4.79
CA ILE A 145 0.87 -0.89 -6.21
C ILE A 145 0.12 0.10 -7.12
N LYS A 146 -1.17 0.36 -6.88
CA LYS A 146 -1.96 1.30 -7.68
C LYS A 146 -1.38 2.71 -7.63
N LEU A 147 -1.01 3.19 -6.45
CA LEU A 147 -0.37 4.49 -6.25
C LEU A 147 0.97 4.56 -6.99
N SER A 148 1.83 3.55 -6.81
CA SER A 148 3.13 3.45 -7.48
C SER A 148 3.00 3.39 -9.01
N VAL A 149 2.00 2.68 -9.54
CA VAL A 149 1.71 2.65 -10.99
C VAL A 149 1.29 4.03 -11.48
N VAL A 150 0.42 4.73 -10.75
CA VAL A 150 0.00 6.10 -11.11
C VAL A 150 1.20 7.04 -11.18
N LEU A 151 2.09 6.99 -10.17
CA LEU A 151 3.30 7.82 -10.15
C LEU A 151 4.26 7.48 -11.29
N LEU A 152 4.50 6.18 -11.56
CA LEU A 152 5.39 5.76 -12.64
C LEU A 152 4.84 6.15 -14.01
N VAL A 153 3.57 5.84 -14.28
CA VAL A 153 2.91 6.20 -15.55
C VAL A 153 2.85 7.72 -15.71
N GLY A 154 2.51 8.44 -14.63
CA GLY A 154 2.50 9.89 -14.61
C GLY A 154 3.87 10.51 -14.95
N SER A 155 4.94 9.94 -14.40
CA SER A 155 6.32 10.32 -14.74
C SER A 155 6.63 10.07 -16.21
N MET A 156 6.20 8.92 -16.76
CA MET A 156 6.36 8.62 -18.20
C MET A 156 5.58 9.56 -19.10
N VAL A 157 4.35 9.90 -18.72
CA VAL A 157 3.51 10.88 -19.45
C VAL A 157 4.15 12.25 -19.42
N TYR A 158 4.66 12.69 -18.27
CA TYR A 158 5.34 13.98 -18.14
C TYR A 158 6.58 14.10 -19.04
N MET A 159 7.34 13.01 -19.24
CA MET A 159 8.48 13.00 -20.17
C MET A 159 8.09 13.30 -21.63
N VAL A 160 6.89 12.90 -22.06
CA VAL A 160 6.41 13.11 -23.44
C VAL A 160 5.56 14.37 -23.57
N ALA A 161 4.80 14.70 -22.53
CA ALA A 161 3.88 15.83 -22.47
C ALA A 161 4.08 16.62 -21.16
N PRO A 162 5.09 17.53 -21.11
CA PRO A 162 5.39 18.30 -19.89
C PRO A 162 4.23 19.20 -19.40
N ALA A 163 3.27 19.52 -20.27
CA ALA A 163 2.07 20.25 -19.90
C ALA A 163 1.18 19.48 -18.90
N LEU A 164 1.33 18.15 -18.81
CA LEU A 164 0.56 17.27 -17.93
C LEU A 164 1.26 16.98 -16.59
N TRP A 165 2.06 17.92 -16.09
CA TRP A 165 2.81 17.82 -14.83
C TRP A 165 1.96 17.53 -13.59
N TRP A 166 0.65 17.81 -13.65
CA TRP A 166 -0.29 17.65 -12.53
C TRP A 166 -1.04 16.31 -12.56
N ALA A 167 -0.95 15.56 -13.68
CA ALA A 167 -1.82 14.43 -13.94
C ALA A 167 -1.63 13.27 -12.94
N ASP A 168 -0.39 13.01 -12.54
CA ASP A 168 -0.02 12.00 -11.56
C ASP A 168 -0.61 12.33 -10.17
N SER A 169 -0.44 13.56 -9.72
CA SER A 169 -0.91 14.04 -8.42
C SER A 169 -2.43 14.06 -8.35
N ALA A 170 -3.10 14.47 -9.43
CA ALA A 170 -4.57 14.42 -9.52
C ALA A 170 -5.09 12.97 -9.48
N ALA A 171 -4.48 12.05 -10.24
CA ALA A 171 -4.85 10.64 -10.22
C ALA A 171 -4.58 9.99 -8.85
N ALA A 172 -3.48 10.33 -8.19
CA ALA A 172 -3.16 9.88 -6.84
C ALA A 172 -4.20 10.35 -5.82
N LEU A 173 -4.66 11.60 -5.89
CA LEU A 173 -5.73 12.12 -5.02
C LEU A 173 -7.06 11.39 -5.23
N ILE A 174 -7.42 11.08 -6.49
CA ILE A 174 -8.62 10.29 -6.78
C ILE A 174 -8.49 8.89 -6.15
N LEU A 175 -7.34 8.23 -6.30
CA LEU A 175 -7.10 6.94 -5.65
C LEU A 175 -7.14 7.05 -4.13
N CYS A 176 -6.60 8.11 -3.53
CA CYS A 176 -6.65 8.32 -2.09
C CYS A 176 -8.09 8.42 -1.57
N ALA A 177 -9.00 9.05 -2.33
CA ALA A 177 -10.42 9.08 -1.96
C ALA A 177 -11.04 7.67 -1.95
N LEU A 178 -10.67 6.81 -2.91
CA LEU A 178 -11.11 5.42 -2.97
C LEU A 178 -10.53 4.59 -1.82
N ILE A 179 -9.23 4.71 -1.57
CA ILE A 179 -8.53 4.03 -0.46
C ILE A 179 -9.11 4.47 0.89
N ALA A 180 -9.38 5.78 1.06
CA ALA A 180 -9.99 6.30 2.28
C ALA A 180 -11.39 5.71 2.49
N ARG A 181 -12.19 5.63 1.42
CA ARG A 181 -13.51 5.00 1.47
C ARG A 181 -13.41 3.53 1.90
N GLU A 182 -12.53 2.74 1.31
CA GLU A 182 -12.30 1.34 1.69
C GLU A 182 -11.88 1.24 3.18
N GLY A 183 -10.98 2.12 3.63
CA GLY A 183 -10.57 2.20 5.04
C GLY A 183 -11.75 2.51 5.98
N PHE A 184 -12.64 3.44 5.62
CA PHE A 184 -13.83 3.73 6.40
C PHE A 184 -14.85 2.58 6.40
N GLU A 185 -14.99 1.86 5.29
CA GLU A 185 -15.84 0.67 5.20
C GLU A 185 -15.32 -0.42 6.16
N MET A 186 -14.01 -0.67 6.20
CA MET A 186 -13.38 -1.60 7.17
C MET A 186 -13.60 -1.19 8.63
N LEU A 187 -13.70 0.11 8.93
CA LEU A 187 -14.03 0.59 10.28
C LEU A 187 -15.53 0.48 10.61
N ARG A 188 -16.40 0.54 9.59
CA ARG A 188 -17.87 0.52 9.73
C ARG A 188 -18.48 -0.87 9.76
N GLU A 189 -17.87 -1.87 9.11
CA GLU A 189 -18.42 -3.24 9.02
C GLU A 189 -18.56 -3.98 10.37
N GLU A 190 -18.16 -3.38 11.50
CA GLU A 190 -18.57 -3.85 12.83
C GLU A 190 -19.95 -3.33 13.31
N GLY A 191 -20.63 -2.48 12.54
CA GLY A 191 -22.05 -2.12 12.79
C GLY A 191 -23.05 -3.07 12.12
N SER A 192 -22.60 -3.93 11.21
CA SER A 192 -23.43 -4.90 10.48
C SER A 192 -22.59 -6.13 10.24
N CYS A 193 -22.88 -7.18 10.99
CA CYS A 193 -22.34 -8.52 10.78
C CYS A 193 -22.82 -9.04 9.41
N CYS A 194 -22.13 -8.66 8.33
CA CYS A 194 -22.30 -9.20 6.98
C CYS A 194 -20.96 -9.09 6.24
N CYS A 195 -20.40 -10.24 5.91
CA CYS A 195 -19.20 -10.40 5.09
C CYS A 195 -19.28 -9.59 3.79
N PRO A 196 -18.17 -9.03 3.27
CA PRO A 196 -18.13 -8.58 1.89
C PRO A 196 -18.27 -9.81 0.96
N GLU A 197 -19.35 -9.81 0.18
CA GLU A 197 -19.57 -10.75 -0.92
C GLU A 197 -18.37 -10.67 -1.87
N ALA A 198 -17.70 -11.79 -2.11
CA ALA A 198 -16.69 -11.88 -3.16
C ALA A 198 -17.35 -11.48 -4.50
N PRO A 199 -16.67 -10.74 -5.40
CA PRO A 199 -17.20 -10.51 -6.72
C PRO A 199 -17.41 -11.87 -7.40
N GLY A 200 -18.66 -12.15 -7.77
CA GLY A 200 -19.09 -13.36 -8.47
C GLY A 200 -18.44 -13.53 -9.85
N PRO A 201 -18.59 -14.73 -10.45
CA PRO A 201 -17.81 -15.18 -11.61
C PRO A 201 -17.93 -14.30 -12.86
#